data_AF-A0A7Y8X1G6-F1
#
_entry.id   AF-A0A7Y8X1G6-F1
#
_cell.length_a   1.000
_cell.length_b   1.000
_cell.length_c   1.000
_cell.angle_alpha   90.00
_cell.angle_beta   90.00
_cell.angle_gamma   90.00
#
_symmetry.space_group_name_H-M   'P 1'
#
loop_
_entity.id
_entity.type
_entity.pdbx_description
1 polymer ?
#
loop_
_entity_poly.entity_id
_entity_poly.type
_entity_poly.pdbx_seq_one_letter_code
_entity_poly.pdbx_strand_id
1 'polypeptide(L)'
;MLVLAALAGFGLWALDELAKGLDGYGQLEQTDGADGSVVDPLGPGATARYEDGLKVTVGRPRPEADGTYRFTVTYRNGTDEEQHPGGESAKSAASAYGPAPVVVRAGRSLEDHTPDSIHWLNLDESAAALMPPLAEDGTRTVPVRVKPSRKGMTVTVRVCPPDKGYRETAHWQFTLD
;
A
#
# COMPACT_ATOMS: atom_id res chain seq x y z
N MET A 1 -33.82 19.19 36.09
CA MET A 1 -33.61 19.05 34.63
C MET A 1 -32.23 19.57 34.21
N LEU A 2 -31.15 19.02 34.77
CA LEU A 2 -29.78 19.38 34.35
C LEU A 2 -28.89 18.12 34.30
N VAL A 3 -29.20 17.14 35.15
CA VAL A 3 -28.59 15.79 35.14
C VAL A 3 -29.00 14.96 33.90
N LEU A 4 -30.22 15.13 33.38
CA LEU A 4 -30.70 14.38 32.20
C LEU A 4 -30.06 14.85 30.88
N ALA A 5 -29.75 16.14 30.75
CA ALA A 5 -29.09 16.68 29.56
C ALA A 5 -27.60 16.31 29.51
N ALA A 6 -26.94 16.23 30.67
CA ALA A 6 -25.55 15.79 30.77
C ALA A 6 -25.34 14.31 30.41
N LEU A 7 -26.28 13.42 30.80
CA LEU A 7 -26.24 12.00 30.41
C LEU A 7 -26.51 11.78 28.91
N ALA A 8 -27.39 12.58 28.31
CA ALA A 8 -27.68 12.50 26.87
C ALA A 8 -26.49 12.96 26.01
N GLY A 9 -25.75 13.99 26.45
CA GLY A 9 -24.55 14.47 25.75
C GLY A 9 -23.37 13.48 25.79
N PHE A 10 -23.17 12.80 26.92
CA PHE A 10 -22.13 11.76 27.03
C PHE A 10 -22.46 10.49 26.25
N GLY A 11 -23.74 10.13 26.13
CA GLY A 11 -24.18 8.99 25.34
C GLY A 11 -23.93 9.16 23.84
N LEU A 12 -24.09 10.38 23.32
CA LEU A 12 -23.82 10.69 21.91
C LEU A 12 -22.33 10.65 21.58
N TRP A 13 -21.47 11.21 22.43
CA TRP A 13 -20.01 11.16 22.21
C TRP A 13 -19.46 9.73 22.31
N ALA A 14 -19.95 8.95 23.27
CA ALA A 14 -19.54 7.55 23.41
C ALA A 14 -20.04 6.64 22.27
N LEU A 15 -21.20 6.96 21.67
CA LEU A 15 -21.71 6.23 20.50
C LEU A 15 -21.00 6.64 19.20
N ASP A 16 -20.62 7.90 19.04
CA ASP A 16 -19.81 8.37 17.92
C ASP A 16 -18.42 7.74 17.94
N GLU A 17 -17.78 7.67 19.11
CA GLU A 17 -16.48 7.01 19.27
C GLU A 17 -16.56 5.48 19.14
N LEU A 18 -17.68 4.87 19.53
CA LEU A 18 -17.93 3.43 19.33
C LEU A 18 -18.27 3.10 17.87
N ALA A 19 -18.94 4.00 17.16
CA ALA A 19 -19.20 3.88 15.72
C ALA A 19 -17.92 4.09 14.90
N LYS A 20 -17.05 5.02 15.30
CA LYS A 20 -15.68 5.16 14.74
C LYS A 20 -14.81 3.94 15.05
N GLY A 21 -15.01 3.29 16.20
CA GLY A 21 -14.32 2.05 16.57
C GLY A 21 -14.76 0.81 15.78
N LEU A 22 -15.76 0.93 14.91
CA LEU A 22 -16.25 -0.10 13.99
C LEU A 22 -15.77 0.10 12.54
N ASP A 23 -15.11 1.22 12.23
CA ASP A 23 -14.39 1.37 10.97
C ASP A 23 -13.23 0.36 10.98
N GLY A 24 -13.16 -0.49 9.96
CA GLY A 24 -12.38 -1.72 10.05
C GLY A 24 -10.89 -1.49 10.27
N TYR A 25 -10.25 -2.43 10.95
CA TYR A 25 -8.90 -2.28 11.53
C TYR A 25 -7.77 -2.40 10.49
N GLY A 26 -7.91 -1.76 9.32
CA GLY A 26 -6.92 -1.85 8.26
C GLY A 26 -6.77 -3.26 7.66
N GLN A 27 -7.78 -4.12 7.79
CA GLN A 27 -7.80 -5.42 7.13
C GLN A 27 -8.09 -5.25 5.63
N LEU A 28 -7.65 -6.20 4.82
CA LEU A 28 -8.01 -6.21 3.40
C LEU A 28 -9.47 -6.64 3.24
N GLU A 29 -10.26 -5.82 2.55
CA GLU A 29 -11.61 -6.19 2.16
C GLU A 29 -11.55 -7.44 1.26
N GLN A 30 -12.27 -8.49 1.63
CA GLN A 30 -12.46 -9.63 0.73
C GLN A 30 -13.27 -9.17 -0.48
N THR A 31 -12.71 -9.37 -1.66
CA THR A 31 -13.39 -9.14 -2.94
C THR A 31 -13.50 -10.45 -3.71
N ASP A 32 -14.43 -10.55 -4.65
CA ASP A 32 -14.54 -11.69 -5.55
C ASP A 32 -13.30 -11.74 -6.48
N GLY A 33 -12.21 -12.38 -6.04
CA GLY A 33 -10.93 -12.42 -6.73
C GLY A 33 -9.75 -12.66 -5.79
N ALA A 34 -8.54 -12.34 -6.24
CA ALA A 34 -7.36 -12.41 -5.40
C ALA A 34 -7.50 -11.45 -4.22
N ASP A 35 -7.25 -11.94 -3.00
CA ASP A 35 -7.45 -11.17 -1.76
C ASP A 35 -6.27 -10.23 -1.44
N GLY A 36 -5.15 -10.36 -2.14
CA GLY A 36 -3.96 -9.54 -1.92
C GLY A 36 -3.09 -10.00 -0.77
N SER A 37 -3.38 -11.16 -0.19
CA SER A 37 -2.52 -11.84 0.76
C SER A 37 -1.23 -12.32 0.09
N VAL A 38 -0.29 -12.79 0.92
CA VAL A 38 0.95 -13.39 0.42
C VAL A 38 0.70 -14.68 -0.38
N VAL A 39 -0.36 -15.42 -0.08
CA VAL A 39 -0.69 -16.70 -0.76
C VAL A 39 -1.51 -16.49 -2.04
N ASP A 40 -2.28 -15.41 -2.11
CA ASP A 40 -3.11 -15.05 -3.27
C ASP A 40 -2.93 -13.56 -3.65
N PRO A 41 -1.75 -13.21 -4.20
CA PRO A 41 -1.41 -11.82 -4.49
C PRO A 41 -2.24 -11.24 -5.63
N LEU A 42 -2.50 -9.94 -5.57
CA LEU A 42 -3.22 -9.18 -6.59
C LEU A 42 -2.45 -9.14 -7.92
N GLY A 43 -3.22 -9.07 -9.01
CA GLY A 43 -2.68 -8.84 -10.35
C GLY A 43 -2.35 -7.36 -10.63
N PRO A 44 -1.58 -7.07 -11.69
CA PRO A 44 -1.24 -5.71 -12.06
C PRO A 44 -2.48 -4.93 -12.53
N GLY A 45 -2.65 -3.71 -12.02
CA GLY A 45 -3.81 -2.86 -12.21
C GLY A 45 -4.94 -3.10 -11.20
N ALA A 46 -4.83 -4.09 -10.32
CA ALA A 46 -5.80 -4.33 -9.26
C ALA A 46 -5.56 -3.42 -8.04
N THR A 47 -6.62 -3.22 -7.26
CA THR A 47 -6.65 -2.34 -6.11
C THR A 47 -6.86 -3.14 -4.83
N ALA A 48 -5.92 -3.04 -3.89
CA ALA A 48 -6.13 -3.44 -2.51
C ALA A 48 -7.04 -2.39 -1.85
N ARG A 49 -8.09 -2.85 -1.17
CA ARG A 49 -9.00 -2.01 -0.41
C ARG A 49 -8.90 -2.41 1.04
N TYR A 50 -8.64 -1.43 1.89
CA TYR A 50 -8.59 -1.62 3.33
C TYR A 50 -9.95 -1.22 3.90
N GLU A 51 -10.40 -1.95 4.93
CA GLU A 51 -11.70 -1.69 5.56
C GLU A 51 -11.81 -0.28 6.17
N ASP A 52 -10.67 0.33 6.52
CA ASP A 52 -10.59 1.73 6.98
C ASP A 52 -10.77 2.77 5.86
N GLY A 53 -10.90 2.33 4.60
CA GLY A 53 -11.12 3.19 3.44
C GLY A 53 -9.86 3.53 2.65
N LEU A 54 -8.65 3.18 3.10
CA LEU A 54 -7.45 3.32 2.28
C LEU A 54 -7.55 2.41 1.05
N LYS A 55 -7.13 2.91 -0.11
CA LYS A 55 -7.06 2.11 -1.35
C LYS A 55 -5.69 2.26 -1.98
N VAL A 56 -5.10 1.14 -2.37
CA VAL A 56 -3.78 1.11 -3.02
C VAL A 56 -3.88 0.35 -4.32
N THR A 57 -3.38 0.92 -5.41
CA THR A 57 -3.40 0.31 -6.75
C THR A 57 -2.00 0.27 -7.32
N VAL A 58 -1.54 -0.92 -7.72
CA VAL A 58 -0.29 -1.06 -8.46
C VAL A 58 -0.62 -1.11 -9.95
N GLY A 59 -0.16 -0.12 -10.71
CA GLY A 59 -0.41 -0.03 -12.15
C GLY A 59 0.25 -1.16 -12.95
N ARG A 60 -0.24 -1.40 -14.17
CA ARG A 60 0.38 -2.38 -15.07
C ARG A 60 1.79 -1.93 -15.48
N PRO A 61 2.80 -2.82 -15.43
CA PRO A 61 4.14 -2.50 -15.91
C PRO A 61 4.11 -2.23 -17.42
N ARG A 62 4.88 -1.22 -17.83
CA ARG A 62 5.07 -0.86 -19.23
C ARG A 62 6.56 -0.96 -19.57
N PRO A 63 6.94 -1.72 -20.61
CA PRO A 63 8.32 -1.78 -21.05
C PRO A 63 8.77 -0.43 -21.63
N GLU A 64 10.02 -0.08 -21.40
CA GLU A 64 10.71 1.06 -22.01
C GLU A 64 11.80 0.56 -22.99
N ALA A 65 12.25 1.43 -23.90
CA ALA A 65 13.18 1.06 -24.97
C ALA A 65 14.56 0.60 -24.47
N ASP A 66 14.95 0.97 -23.25
CA ASP A 66 16.22 0.61 -22.62
C ASP A 66 16.17 -0.70 -21.81
N GLY A 67 15.09 -1.47 -21.95
CA GLY A 67 14.87 -2.73 -21.24
C GLY A 67 14.45 -2.54 -19.77
N THR A 68 14.11 -1.31 -19.37
CA THR A 68 13.51 -1.02 -18.08
C THR A 68 11.99 -1.11 -18.16
N TYR A 69 11.34 -1.13 -17.00
CA TYR A 69 9.89 -1.15 -16.88
C TYR A 69 9.43 -0.05 -15.95
N ARG A 70 8.31 0.58 -16.30
CA ARG A 70 7.66 1.60 -15.49
C ARG A 70 6.28 1.18 -15.05
N PHE A 71 5.97 1.40 -13.78
CA PHE A 71 4.61 1.30 -13.23
C PHE A 71 4.42 2.35 -12.14
N THR A 72 3.25 2.33 -11.49
CA THR A 72 2.93 3.26 -10.42
C THR A 72 2.36 2.53 -9.21
N VAL A 73 2.53 3.10 -8.03
CA VAL A 73 1.77 2.75 -6.83
C VAL A 73 0.89 3.95 -6.49
N THR A 74 -0.42 3.77 -6.56
CA THR A 74 -1.39 4.85 -6.39
C THR A 74 -2.14 4.65 -5.08
N TYR A 75 -2.03 5.62 -4.18
CA TYR A 75 -2.75 5.68 -2.92
C TYR A 75 -3.95 6.60 -3.08
N ARG A 76 -5.10 6.17 -2.57
CA ARG A 76 -6.27 7.02 -2.36
C ARG A 76 -6.68 6.90 -0.91
N ASN A 77 -6.61 8.01 -0.19
CA ASN A 77 -7.01 8.08 1.20
C ASN A 77 -8.54 8.27 1.25
N GLY A 78 -9.27 7.24 1.66
CA GLY A 78 -10.69 7.34 2.00
C GLY A 78 -10.94 7.26 3.51
N THR A 79 -9.88 7.32 4.32
CA THR A 79 -9.96 7.37 5.78
C THR A 79 -10.36 8.79 6.21
N ASP A 80 -10.78 8.94 7.46
CA ASP A 80 -11.09 10.21 8.12
C ASP A 80 -9.86 10.92 8.71
N GLU A 81 -8.66 10.36 8.50
CA GLU A 81 -7.41 10.91 8.99
C GLU A 81 -6.39 11.12 7.86
N GLU A 82 -5.41 11.98 8.13
CA GLU A 82 -4.22 12.11 7.31
C GLU A 82 -3.40 10.81 7.34
N GLN A 83 -3.03 10.31 6.16
CA GLN A 83 -2.21 9.11 6.03
C GLN A 83 -0.75 9.47 5.75
N HIS A 84 0.19 8.64 6.22
CA HIS A 84 1.62 8.78 5.95
C HIS A 84 2.17 7.56 5.19
N PRO A 85 1.91 7.43 3.87
CA PRO A 85 2.26 6.23 3.11
C PRO A 85 3.73 5.80 3.17
N GLY A 86 4.65 6.76 3.33
CA GLY A 86 6.07 6.48 3.43
C GLY A 86 6.62 6.31 4.85
N GLY A 87 5.77 6.42 5.86
CA GLY A 87 6.16 6.27 7.26
C GLY A 87 7.05 7.41 7.75
N GLU A 88 8.05 7.07 8.57
CA GLU A 88 8.83 8.06 9.31
C GLU A 88 9.85 8.84 8.46
N SER A 89 10.42 8.22 7.42
CA SER A 89 11.52 8.83 6.68
C SER A 89 11.69 8.28 5.26
N ALA A 90 12.27 9.08 4.37
CA ALA A 90 12.50 8.68 2.98
C ALA A 90 13.43 7.46 2.89
N LYS A 91 14.41 7.36 3.79
CA LYS A 91 15.38 6.25 3.79
C LYS A 91 14.74 4.89 4.09
N SER A 92 13.60 4.88 4.79
CA SER A 92 12.86 3.68 5.15
C SER A 92 11.56 3.50 4.37
N ALA A 93 11.17 4.47 3.53
CA ALA A 93 9.89 4.49 2.82
C ALA A 93 9.75 3.44 1.72
N ALA A 94 10.87 3.12 1.06
CA ALA A 94 10.90 2.19 -0.05
C ALA A 94 12.15 1.30 0.00
N SER A 95 12.02 0.04 -0.45
CA SER A 95 13.15 -0.88 -0.55
C SER A 95 12.98 -1.89 -1.67
N ALA A 96 14.09 -2.46 -2.15
CA ALA A 96 14.05 -3.64 -3.02
C ALA A 96 14.26 -4.97 -2.28
N TYR A 97 14.68 -4.92 -1.01
CA TYR A 97 15.17 -6.09 -0.28
C TYR A 97 14.74 -6.13 1.19
N GLY A 98 14.58 -4.97 1.83
CA GLY A 98 14.34 -4.85 3.26
C GLY A 98 12.90 -4.47 3.61
N PRO A 99 12.56 -4.45 4.91
CA PRO A 99 11.29 -3.93 5.39
C PRO A 99 11.19 -2.44 5.05
N ALA A 100 10.10 -2.08 4.39
CA ALA A 100 9.73 -0.71 4.05
C ALA A 100 8.22 -0.68 3.75
N PRO A 101 7.57 0.49 3.86
CA PRO A 101 6.18 0.67 3.45
C PRO A 101 5.90 0.25 2.01
N VAL A 102 6.87 0.42 1.09
CA VAL A 102 6.80 -0.13 -0.26
C VAL A 102 8.03 -0.98 -0.54
N VAL A 103 7.82 -2.24 -0.93
CA VAL A 103 8.90 -3.13 -1.35
C VAL A 103 8.66 -3.63 -2.78
N VAL A 104 9.67 -3.54 -3.63
CA VAL A 104 9.63 -4.09 -5.00
C VAL A 104 10.77 -5.08 -5.15
N ARG A 105 10.44 -6.38 -5.17
CA ARG A 105 11.44 -7.45 -5.17
C ARG A 105 11.25 -8.43 -6.33
N ALA A 106 12.35 -9.10 -6.70
CA ALA A 106 12.29 -10.23 -7.60
C ALA A 106 11.64 -11.44 -6.91
N GLY A 107 11.05 -12.33 -7.72
CA GLY A 107 10.46 -13.59 -7.27
C GLY A 107 8.99 -13.48 -6.87
N ARG A 108 8.44 -14.63 -6.48
CA ARG A 108 7.04 -14.77 -6.05
C ARG A 108 6.85 -14.35 -4.60
N SER A 109 5.62 -14.00 -4.23
CA SER A 109 5.25 -13.54 -2.88
C SER A 109 5.64 -14.50 -1.75
N LEU A 110 5.53 -15.82 -1.98
CA LEU A 110 5.92 -16.89 -1.05
C LEU A 110 7.38 -17.35 -1.18
N GLU A 111 8.13 -16.79 -2.13
CA GLU A 111 9.50 -17.18 -2.39
C GLU A 111 10.45 -16.34 -1.52
N ASP A 112 11.10 -17.00 -0.57
CA ASP A 112 12.08 -16.38 0.33
C ASP A 112 13.42 -16.11 -0.36
N HIS A 113 13.76 -16.92 -1.37
CA HIS A 113 15.02 -16.85 -2.10
C HIS A 113 14.81 -17.05 -3.59
N THR A 114 15.36 -16.14 -4.40
CA THR A 114 15.36 -16.23 -5.85
C THR A 114 16.75 -15.89 -6.39
N PRO A 115 17.25 -16.56 -7.45
CA PRO A 115 18.51 -16.20 -8.09
C PRO A 115 18.40 -14.92 -8.94
N ASP A 116 17.16 -14.47 -9.20
CA ASP A 116 16.87 -13.29 -9.97
C ASP A 116 17.07 -12.00 -9.15
N SER A 117 17.32 -10.87 -9.82
CA SER A 117 17.47 -9.58 -9.15
C SER A 117 16.74 -8.48 -9.90
N ILE A 118 16.35 -7.45 -9.15
CA ILE A 118 15.71 -6.26 -9.70
C ILE A 118 16.43 -5.02 -9.19
N HIS A 119 16.73 -4.10 -10.10
CA HIS A 119 17.30 -2.80 -9.76
C HIS A 119 16.20 -1.74 -9.83
N TRP A 120 15.85 -1.15 -8.70
CA TRP A 120 14.93 -0.02 -8.65
C TRP A 120 15.69 1.28 -8.94
N LEU A 121 15.52 1.81 -10.15
CA LEU A 121 16.35 2.87 -10.71
C LEU A 121 16.02 4.27 -10.16
N ASN A 122 14.78 4.48 -9.72
CA ASN A 122 14.32 5.75 -9.17
C ASN A 122 13.88 5.62 -7.70
N LEU A 123 14.54 4.73 -6.94
CA LEU A 123 14.18 4.42 -5.56
C LEU A 123 14.05 5.68 -4.69
N ASP A 124 15.03 6.57 -4.73
CA ASP A 124 15.04 7.80 -3.92
C ASP A 124 13.92 8.77 -4.29
N GLU A 125 13.57 8.86 -5.59
CA GLU A 125 12.44 9.66 -6.07
C GLU A 125 11.11 9.08 -5.58
N SER A 126 10.94 7.76 -5.71
CA SER A 126 9.75 7.06 -5.22
C SER A 126 9.58 7.22 -3.71
N ALA A 127 10.67 7.09 -2.96
CA ALA A 127 10.71 7.27 -1.52
C ALA A 127 10.36 8.71 -1.12
N ALA A 128 10.95 9.70 -1.79
CA ALA A 128 10.63 11.12 -1.54
C ALA A 128 9.17 11.44 -1.84
N ALA A 129 8.59 10.86 -2.91
CA ALA A 129 7.18 11.06 -3.25
C ALA A 129 6.23 10.50 -2.17
N LEU A 130 6.65 9.49 -1.41
CA LEU A 130 5.86 8.93 -0.30
C LEU A 130 5.84 9.82 0.96
N MET A 131 6.74 10.81 1.07
CA MET A 131 6.96 11.60 2.30
C MET A 131 5.89 12.61 2.67
N PRO A 132 5.35 13.41 1.74
CA PRO A 132 4.33 14.37 2.14
C PRO A 132 3.15 13.64 2.76
N PRO A 133 2.47 14.19 3.76
CA PRO A 133 1.23 13.58 4.23
C PRO A 133 0.18 13.49 3.12
N LEU A 134 -0.69 12.50 3.17
CA LEU A 134 -1.81 12.32 2.28
C LEU A 134 -3.08 12.71 3.02
N ALA A 135 -3.58 13.91 2.74
CA ALA A 135 -4.82 14.43 3.32
C ALA A 135 -6.02 13.49 3.05
N GLU A 136 -7.08 13.65 3.84
CA GLU A 136 -8.40 13.03 3.61
C GLU A 136 -8.85 13.24 2.15
N ASP A 137 -9.46 12.22 1.54
CA ASP A 137 -9.83 12.14 0.12
C ASP A 137 -8.67 12.34 -0.88
N GLY A 138 -7.44 12.50 -0.37
CA GLY A 138 -6.24 12.74 -1.16
C GLY A 138 -5.88 11.56 -2.04
N THR A 139 -5.29 11.86 -3.19
CA THR A 139 -4.72 10.84 -4.08
C THR A 139 -3.26 11.14 -4.34
N ARG A 140 -2.42 10.10 -4.29
CA ARG A 140 -1.01 10.20 -4.67
C ARG A 140 -0.57 9.04 -5.53
N THR A 141 0.11 9.37 -6.62
CA THR A 141 0.72 8.40 -7.53
C THR A 141 2.24 8.45 -7.38
N VAL A 142 2.83 7.33 -6.98
CA VAL A 142 4.28 7.16 -6.83
C VAL A 142 4.83 6.43 -8.06
N PRO A 143 5.75 7.03 -8.83
CA PRO A 143 6.33 6.38 -9.99
C PRO A 143 7.36 5.33 -9.57
N VAL A 144 7.36 4.17 -10.23
CA VAL A 144 8.35 3.11 -10.04
C VAL A 144 8.99 2.77 -11.37
N ARG A 145 10.32 2.75 -11.41
CA ARG A 145 11.13 2.39 -12.56
C ARG A 145 12.14 1.34 -12.17
N VAL A 146 12.09 0.19 -12.83
CA VAL A 146 12.90 -0.99 -12.49
C VAL A 146 13.61 -1.56 -13.71
N LYS A 147 14.76 -2.18 -13.47
CA LYS A 147 15.47 -3.00 -14.46
C LYS A 147 15.59 -4.43 -13.94
N PRO A 148 14.94 -5.41 -14.59
CA PRO A 148 15.09 -6.81 -14.21
C PRO A 148 16.43 -7.37 -14.69
N SER A 149 16.96 -8.38 -13.98
CA SER A 149 18.16 -9.12 -14.41
C SER A 149 17.94 -9.91 -15.69
N ARG A 150 16.70 -10.32 -15.96
CA ARG A 150 16.28 -11.03 -17.18
C ARG A 150 14.85 -10.68 -17.59
N LYS A 151 14.55 -10.85 -18.88
CA LYS A 151 13.18 -10.75 -19.40
C LYS A 151 12.31 -11.90 -18.86
N GLY A 152 11.02 -11.66 -18.63
CA GLY A 152 10.08 -12.66 -18.14
C GLY A 152 10.28 -13.05 -16.68
N MET A 153 10.91 -12.16 -15.91
CA MET A 153 11.07 -12.33 -14.48
C MET A 153 9.78 -11.94 -13.75
N THR A 154 9.40 -12.74 -12.75
CA THR A 154 8.30 -12.40 -11.84
C THR A 154 8.79 -11.39 -10.81
N VAL A 155 7.94 -10.40 -10.54
CA VAL A 155 8.15 -9.35 -9.56
C VAL A 155 6.99 -9.34 -8.59
N THR A 156 7.32 -9.13 -7.32
CA THR A 156 6.35 -8.89 -6.26
C THR A 156 6.49 -7.45 -5.77
N VAL A 157 5.38 -6.72 -5.76
CA VAL A 157 5.24 -5.44 -5.06
C VAL A 157 4.50 -5.70 -3.77
N ARG A 158 5.07 -5.27 -2.66
CA ARG A 158 4.46 -5.37 -1.32
C ARG A 158 4.23 -3.97 -0.80
N VAL A 159 3.02 -3.71 -0.29
CA VAL A 159 2.71 -2.46 0.38
C VAL A 159 2.29 -2.78 1.80
N CYS A 160 3.06 -2.26 2.75
CA CYS A 160 2.85 -2.35 4.19
C CYS A 160 2.50 -0.93 4.67
N PRO A 161 1.26 -0.45 4.51
CA PRO A 161 0.97 0.94 4.78
C PRO A 161 1.17 1.23 6.27
N PRO A 162 1.89 2.30 6.65
CA PRO A 162 2.17 2.60 8.05
C PRO A 162 0.90 3.10 8.75
N ASP A 163 0.65 2.61 9.96
CA ASP A 163 -0.39 3.11 10.84
C ASP A 163 0.00 2.88 12.32
N LYS A 164 -0.70 3.52 13.27
CA LYS A 164 -0.38 3.45 14.72
C LYS A 164 -0.77 2.12 15.37
N GLY A 165 -1.59 1.31 14.70
CA GLY A 165 -2.03 -0.02 15.13
C GLY A 165 -1.51 -1.10 14.18
N TYR A 166 -2.43 -1.64 13.38
CA TYR A 166 -2.14 -2.67 12.40
C TYR A 166 -2.93 -2.42 11.11
N ARG A 167 -2.26 -2.59 9.97
CA ARG A 167 -2.88 -2.71 8.66
C ARG A 167 -2.24 -3.87 7.92
N GLU A 168 -3.07 -4.67 7.27
CA GLU A 168 -2.62 -5.84 6.54
C GLU A 168 -1.68 -5.45 5.42
N THR A 169 -0.77 -6.36 5.08
CA THR A 169 0.15 -6.15 3.97
C THR A 169 -0.45 -6.68 2.70
N ALA A 170 -0.60 -5.81 1.69
CA ALA A 170 -1.05 -6.20 0.37
C ALA A 170 0.13 -6.57 -0.54
N HIS A 171 -0.08 -7.61 -1.35
CA HIS A 171 0.87 -8.13 -2.31
C HIS A 171 0.29 -8.02 -3.73
N TRP A 172 1.13 -7.60 -4.67
CA TRP A 172 0.86 -7.69 -6.11
C TRP A 172 1.96 -8.49 -6.77
N GLN A 173 1.60 -9.36 -7.71
CA GLN A 173 2.55 -10.19 -8.44
C GLN A 173 2.29 -10.13 -9.95
N PHE A 174 3.36 -9.93 -10.73
CA PHE A 174 3.28 -9.89 -12.19
C PHE A 174 4.63 -10.18 -12.85
N THR A 175 4.59 -10.52 -14.14
CA THR A 175 5.79 -10.74 -14.96
C THR A 175 6.16 -9.48 -15.73
N LEU A 176 7.47 -9.23 -15.87
CA LEU A 176 8.01 -8.15 -16.72
C LEU A 176 8.38 -8.69 -18.11
N ASP A 177 7.47 -8.54 -19.08
CA ASP A 177 7.56 -9.07 -20.46
C ASP A 177 7.47 -8.00 -21.56
#